data_AF-A0A8T5SXV9-F1
#
_entry.id   AF-A0A8T5SXV9-F1
#
_cell.length_a   1.000
_cell.length_b   1.000
_cell.length_c   1.000
_cell.angle_alpha   90.00
_cell.angle_beta   90.00
_cell.angle_gamma   90.00
#
_symmetry.space_group_name_H-M   'P 1'
#
loop_
_entity.id
_entity.type
_entity.pdbx_description
1 polymer ?
#
loop_
_entity_poly.entity_id
_entity_poly.type
_entity_poly.pdbx_seq_one_letter_code
_entity_poly.pdbx_strand_id
1 'polypeptide(L)'
;MSESNNRSPRPDDGMEGMGRWIAVASELPCAVIALLLVGQVVGGSIAGPSGAMWGALLGALLGFVFGVYSVFVTIRYFDELDAKAKRATRYMPPMEEILEDVTFDLDSTSSDEPNGE
;
A
#
# COMPACT_ATOMS: atom_id res chain seq x y z
N MET A 1 29.18 11.50 -27.14
CA MET A 1 28.24 12.31 -26.36
C MET A 1 27.59 11.38 -25.36
N SER A 2 27.91 11.52 -24.08
CA SER A 2 27.38 10.67 -23.01
C SER A 2 26.33 11.49 -22.28
N GLU A 3 25.06 11.19 -22.51
CA GLU A 3 23.94 11.78 -21.78
C GLU A 3 24.01 11.32 -20.32
N SER A 4 24.28 12.26 -19.43
CA SER A 4 24.18 12.08 -17.99
C SER A 4 22.71 11.96 -17.61
N ASN A 5 22.32 10.76 -17.22
CA ASN A 5 20.98 10.41 -16.76
C ASN A 5 20.72 11.05 -15.38
N ASN A 6 20.40 12.35 -15.38
CA ASN A 6 20.15 13.14 -14.19
C ASN A 6 18.71 12.92 -13.72
N ARG A 7 18.42 11.75 -13.14
CA ARG A 7 17.18 11.53 -12.40
C ARG A 7 17.30 12.20 -11.03
N SER A 8 16.81 13.43 -10.93
CA SER A 8 16.55 14.06 -9.64
C SER A 8 15.61 13.16 -8.82
N PRO A 9 15.94 12.83 -7.55
CA PRO A 9 15.01 12.11 -6.70
C PRO A 9 13.74 12.95 -6.55
N ARG A 10 12.59 12.38 -6.90
CA ARG A 10 11.29 13.05 -6.74
C ARG A 10 11.05 13.22 -5.24
N PRO A 11 10.75 14.43 -4.76
CA PRO A 11 10.55 14.71 -3.33
C PRO A 11 9.39 13.94 -2.70
N ASP A 12 8.54 13.30 -3.52
CA ASP A 12 7.35 12.56 -3.09
C ASP A 12 7.65 11.13 -2.59
N ASP A 13 8.79 10.52 -2.98
CA ASP A 13 9.16 9.16 -2.54
C ASP A 13 9.47 9.09 -1.03
N GLY A 14 9.79 10.22 -0.39
CA GLY A 14 10.11 10.27 1.04
C GLY A 14 8.89 10.28 1.97
N MET A 15 7.73 10.72 1.49
CA MET A 15 6.51 10.84 2.30
C MET A 15 5.54 9.67 2.15
N GLU A 16 5.63 8.88 1.06
CA GLU A 16 4.74 7.73 0.79
C GLU A 16 4.79 6.68 1.92
N GLY A 17 5.90 6.60 2.66
CA GLY A 17 6.04 5.70 3.83
C GLY A 17 5.64 6.29 5.19
N MET A 18 5.57 7.62 5.34
CA MET A 18 5.46 8.26 6.66
C MET A 18 4.06 8.09 7.28
N GLY A 19 3.00 8.07 6.44
CA GLY A 19 1.63 7.83 6.91
C GLY A 19 1.44 6.44 7.53
N ARG A 20 2.10 5.42 6.98
CA ARG A 20 2.08 4.05 7.52
C ARG A 20 2.66 3.99 8.93
N TRP A 21 3.83 4.59 9.14
CA TRP A 21 4.49 4.60 10.45
C TRP A 21 3.75 5.43 11.49
N ILE A 22 3.07 6.51 11.09
CA ILE A 22 2.19 7.29 11.98
C ILE A 22 0.98 6.45 12.42
N ALA A 23 0.35 5.72 11.49
CA ALA A 23 -0.74 4.81 11.84
C ALA A 23 -0.27 3.73 12.84
N VAL A 24 0.88 3.10 12.57
CA VAL A 24 1.54 2.14 13.47
C VAL A 24 1.78 2.73 14.86
N ALA A 25 2.31 3.95 14.93
CA ALA A 25 2.64 4.62 16.17
C ALA A 25 1.40 4.94 17.02
N SER A 26 0.22 5.07 16.41
CA SER A 26 -1.03 5.35 17.12
C SER A 26 -1.81 4.11 17.53
N GLU A 27 -1.83 3.05 16.71
CA GLU A 27 -2.60 1.83 16.99
C GLU A 27 -1.95 0.97 18.07
N LEU A 28 -0.63 0.83 18.05
CA LEU A 28 0.09 -0.07 18.95
C LEU A 28 -0.07 0.37 20.43
N PRO A 29 0.13 1.65 20.81
CA PRO A 29 -0.10 2.09 22.18
C PRO A 29 -1.56 1.95 22.60
N CYS A 30 -2.51 2.19 21.68
CA CYS A 30 -3.93 2.05 21.95
C CYS A 30 -4.30 0.60 22.33
N ALA A 31 -3.89 -0.37 21.52
CA ALA A 31 -4.16 -1.78 21.75
C ALA A 31 -3.55 -2.28 23.08
N VAL A 32 -2.33 -1.83 23.39
CA VAL A 32 -1.65 -2.17 24.66
C VAL A 32 -2.43 -1.62 25.85
N ILE A 33 -2.81 -0.35 25.84
CA ILE A 33 -3.54 0.28 26.95
C ILE A 33 -4.92 -0.37 27.12
N ALA A 34 -5.64 -0.63 26.02
CA ALA A 34 -6.95 -1.26 26.06
C ALA A 34 -6.89 -2.64 26.72
N LEU A 35 -5.97 -3.51 26.27
CA LEU A 35 -5.85 -4.87 26.81
C LEU A 35 -5.20 -4.91 28.19
N LEU A 36 -4.36 -3.94 28.55
CA LEU A 36 -3.88 -3.74 29.92
C LEU A 36 -5.05 -3.48 30.87
N LEU A 37 -5.94 -2.54 30.53
CA LEU A 37 -7.11 -2.19 31.35
C LEU A 37 -8.10 -3.37 31.45
N VAL A 38 -8.38 -4.03 30.34
CA VAL A 38 -9.23 -5.24 30.33
C VAL A 38 -8.60 -6.32 31.21
N GLY A 39 -7.29 -6.56 31.08
CA GLY A 39 -6.56 -7.52 31.89
C GLY A 39 -6.61 -7.20 33.38
N GLN A 40 -6.48 -5.92 33.76
CA GLN A 40 -6.61 -5.47 35.15
C GLN A 40 -7.99 -5.76 35.73
N VAL A 41 -9.05 -5.43 34.98
CA VAL A 41 -10.43 -5.63 35.44
C VAL A 41 -10.75 -7.12 35.58
N VAL A 42 -10.39 -7.92 34.57
CA VAL A 42 -10.62 -9.37 34.58
C VAL A 42 -9.79 -10.05 35.68
N GLY A 43 -8.50 -9.72 35.79
CA GLY A 43 -7.62 -10.28 36.81
C GLY A 43 -8.04 -9.88 38.23
N GLY A 44 -8.44 -8.63 38.41
CA GLY A 44 -8.97 -8.11 39.67
C GLY A 44 -10.24 -8.82 40.13
N SER A 45 -11.06 -9.25 39.18
CA SER A 45 -12.29 -10.01 39.45
C SER A 45 -12.04 -11.45 39.92
N ILE A 46 -10.88 -12.04 39.61
CA ILE A 46 -10.57 -13.44 39.92
C ILE A 46 -9.79 -13.58 41.23
N ALA A 47 -8.75 -12.77 41.42
CA ALA A 47 -7.81 -12.92 42.54
C ALA A 47 -7.58 -11.61 43.32
N GLY A 48 -8.47 -10.62 43.17
CA GLY A 48 -8.39 -9.35 43.90
C GLY A 48 -7.16 -8.53 43.47
N PRO A 49 -6.51 -7.80 44.40
CA PRO A 49 -5.44 -6.85 44.05
C PRO A 49 -4.24 -7.48 43.34
N SER A 50 -3.84 -8.69 43.75
CA SER A 50 -2.73 -9.42 43.11
C SER A 50 -3.13 -9.90 41.71
N GLY A 51 -4.39 -10.33 41.54
CA GLY A 51 -4.95 -10.67 40.25
C GLY A 51 -4.96 -9.52 39.26
N ALA A 52 -5.26 -8.30 39.72
CA ALA A 52 -5.22 -7.11 38.87
C ALA A 52 -3.81 -6.84 38.31
N MET A 53 -2.75 -7.04 39.12
CA MET A 53 -1.36 -6.86 38.67
C MET A 53 -0.96 -7.90 37.61
N TRP A 54 -1.24 -9.18 37.86
CA TRP A 54 -0.95 -10.26 36.91
C TRP A 54 -1.79 -10.13 35.64
N GLY A 55 -3.05 -9.73 35.79
CA GLY A 55 -3.95 -9.42 34.68
C GLY A 55 -3.43 -8.25 33.84
N ALA A 56 -2.91 -7.19 34.46
CA ALA A 56 -2.26 -6.08 33.75
C ALA A 56 -1.07 -6.54 32.92
N LEU A 57 -0.19 -7.36 33.51
CA LEU A 57 1.02 -7.86 32.84
C LEU A 57 0.67 -8.75 31.65
N LEU A 58 -0.24 -9.70 31.82
CA LEU A 58 -0.71 -10.56 30.74
C LEU A 58 -1.49 -9.77 29.67
N GLY A 59 -2.34 -8.84 30.10
CA GLY A 59 -3.10 -7.97 29.22
C GLY A 59 -2.20 -7.07 28.37
N ALA A 60 -1.17 -6.47 28.96
CA ALA A 60 -0.19 -5.66 28.24
C ALA A 60 0.65 -6.49 27.26
N LEU A 61 1.06 -7.70 27.66
CA LEU A 61 1.81 -8.61 26.78
C LEU A 61 0.96 -9.04 25.58
N LEU A 62 -0.28 -9.47 25.82
CA LEU A 62 -1.20 -9.83 24.75
C LEU A 62 -1.54 -8.62 23.88
N GLY A 63 -1.75 -7.45 24.47
CA GLY A 63 -1.99 -6.20 23.75
C GLY A 63 -0.83 -5.79 22.86
N PHE A 64 0.40 -6.03 23.29
CA PHE A 64 1.58 -5.80 22.47
C PHE A 64 1.64 -6.76 21.28
N VAL A 65 1.47 -8.07 21.52
CA VAL A 65 1.51 -9.08 20.45
C VAL A 65 0.39 -8.88 19.44
N PHE A 66 -0.85 -8.68 19.91
CA PHE A 66 -1.99 -8.39 19.04
C PHE A 66 -1.85 -7.05 18.33
N GLY A 67 -1.31 -6.02 19.01
CA GLY A 67 -1.03 -4.71 18.41
C GLY A 67 -0.04 -4.83 17.24
N VAL A 68 1.11 -5.48 17.46
CA VAL A 68 2.11 -5.72 16.40
C VAL A 68 1.52 -6.54 15.26
N TYR A 69 0.76 -7.60 15.57
CA TYR A 69 0.10 -8.41 14.55
C TYR A 69 -0.90 -7.61 13.72
N SER A 70 -1.73 -6.78 14.36
CA SER A 70 -2.70 -5.92 13.68
C SER A 70 -2.00 -4.96 12.72
N VAL A 71 -0.93 -4.30 13.17
CA VAL A 71 -0.11 -3.42 12.34
C VAL A 71 0.47 -4.15 11.13
N PHE A 72 0.99 -5.37 11.33
CA PHE A 72 1.53 -6.18 10.23
C PHE A 72 0.46 -6.46 9.17
N VAL A 73 -0.76 -6.80 9.59
CA VAL A 73 -1.90 -7.03 8.69
C VAL A 73 -2.30 -5.75 7.97
N THR A 74 -2.41 -4.62 8.70
CA THR A 74 -2.75 -3.31 8.14
C THR A 74 -1.75 -2.90 7.06
N ILE A 75 -0.45 -3.08 7.31
CA ILE A 75 0.61 -2.81 6.33
C ILE A 75 0.42 -3.67 5.07
N ARG A 76 0.21 -4.98 5.21
CA ARG A 76 -0.01 -5.85 4.04
C ARG A 76 -1.24 -5.46 3.24
N TYR A 77 -2.32 -5.07 3.93
CA TYR A 77 -3.54 -4.61 3.29
C TYR A 77 -3.32 -3.34 2.47
N PHE A 78 -2.59 -2.36 3.03
CA PHE A 78 -2.22 -1.15 2.29
C PHE A 78 -1.28 -1.45 1.11
N ASP A 79 -0.29 -2.33 1.28
CA ASP A 79 0.61 -2.74 0.19
C ASP A 79 -0.18 -3.42 -0.95
N GLU A 80 -1.20 -4.22 -0.64
CA GLU A 80 -2.08 -4.82 -1.65
C GLU A 80 -2.97 -3.79 -2.36
N LEU A 81 -3.44 -2.77 -1.64
CA LEU A 81 -4.20 -1.67 -2.23
C LEU A 81 -3.33 -0.82 -3.15
N ASP A 82 -2.12 -0.47 -2.73
CA ASP A 82 -1.17 0.27 -3.56
C ASP A 82 -0.75 -0.53 -4.79
N ALA A 83 -0.54 -1.84 -4.66
CA ALA A 83 -0.24 -2.70 -5.80
C ALA A 83 -1.40 -2.75 -6.81
N LYS A 84 -2.65 -2.69 -6.34
CA LYS A 84 -3.84 -2.62 -7.20
C LYS A 84 -4.03 -1.23 -7.80
N ALA A 85 -3.79 -0.16 -7.04
CA ALA A 85 -3.91 1.22 -7.48
C ALA A 85 -2.82 1.59 -8.51
N LYS A 86 -1.56 1.17 -8.29
CA LYS A 86 -0.46 1.34 -9.26
C LYS A 86 -0.69 0.56 -10.56
N ARG A 87 -1.51 -0.49 -10.56
CA ARG A 87 -1.95 -1.17 -11.80
C ARG A 87 -3.04 -0.41 -12.55
N ALA A 88 -3.75 0.50 -11.88
CA ALA A 88 -4.84 1.28 -12.45
C ALA A 88 -4.38 2.63 -13.04
N THR A 89 -3.08 2.90 -13.15
CA THR A 89 -2.57 3.95 -14.03
C THR A 89 -2.78 3.51 -15.47
N ARG A 90 -4.03 3.69 -15.92
CA ARG A 90 -4.43 3.63 -17.31
C ARG A 90 -3.46 4.53 -18.07
N TYR A 91 -2.69 3.92 -18.97
CA TYR A 91 -1.82 4.65 -19.88
C TYR A 91 -2.64 5.77 -20.54
N MET A 92 -2.28 7.01 -20.24
CA MET A 92 -2.79 8.17 -20.94
C MET A 92 -1.67 8.57 -21.91
N PRO A 93 -1.86 8.35 -23.22
CA PRO A 93 -0.86 8.74 -24.19
C PRO A 93 -0.65 10.25 -24.11
N PRO A 94 0.59 10.74 -24.31
CA PRO A 94 0.88 12.16 -24.40
C PRO A 94 0.12 12.81 -25.56
N MET A 95 -0.17 14.11 -25.45
CA MET A 95 -0.99 14.84 -26.42
C MET A 95 -0.44 14.75 -27.85
N GLU A 96 0.89 14.71 -28.01
CA GLU A 96 1.55 14.48 -29.29
C GLU A 96 1.14 13.18 -30.01
N GLU A 97 0.88 12.09 -29.28
CA GLU A 97 0.49 10.79 -29.86
C GLU A 97 -1.01 10.74 -30.22
N ILE A 98 -1.82 11.63 -29.64
CA ILE A 98 -3.26 11.77 -29.95
C ILE A 98 -3.47 12.53 -31.27
N LEU A 99 -2.51 13.39 -31.64
CA LEU A 99 -2.58 14.27 -32.80
C LEU A 99 -1.86 13.71 -34.03
N GLU A 100 -1.26 12.52 -33.92
CA GLU A 100 -0.65 11.85 -35.06
C GLU A 100 -1.79 11.39 -36.01
N ASP A 101 -1.84 11.98 -37.21
CA ASP A 101 -2.79 11.60 -38.25
C ASP A 101 -2.55 10.13 -38.62
N VAL A 102 -3.47 9.25 -38.23
CA VAL A 102 -3.36 7.81 -38.48
C VAL A 102 -3.48 7.56 -39.99
N THR A 103 -2.34 7.49 -40.68
CA THR A 103 -2.26 7.04 -42.06
C THR A 103 -2.33 5.52 -42.09
N PHE A 104 -3.51 4.97 -42.36
CA PHE A 104 -3.64 3.57 -42.70
C PHE A 104 -3.07 3.37 -44.11
N ASP A 105 -1.81 2.93 -44.20
CA ASP A 105 -1.28 2.37 -45.44
C ASP A 105 -1.99 1.04 -45.70
N LEU A 106 -3.14 1.13 -46.39
CA LEU A 106 -3.74 -0.02 -47.06
C LEU A 106 -2.87 -0.32 -48.28
N ASP A 107 -1.89 -1.20 -48.09
CA ASP A 107 -1.11 -1.77 -49.18
C ASP A 107 -2.06 -2.19 -50.30
N SER A 108 -1.82 -1.56 -51.45
CA SER A 108 -2.56 -1.68 -52.69
C SER A 108 -3.00 -3.11 -52.97
N THR A 109 -4.31 -3.35 -52.99
CA THR A 109 -4.88 -4.54 -53.60
C THR A 109 -4.58 -4.47 -55.10
N SER A 110 -3.48 -5.11 -55.51
CA SER A 110 -3.10 -5.31 -56.90
C SER A 110 -4.21 -6.09 -57.59
N SER A 111 -5.09 -5.36 -58.28
CA SER A 111 -5.95 -5.95 -59.29
C SER A 111 -5.07 -6.23 -60.50
N ASP A 112 -4.53 -7.44 -60.54
CA ASP A 112 -3.95 -8.04 -61.73
C ASP A 112 -5.04 -8.10 -62.83
N GLU A 113 -4.89 -7.33 -63.90
CA GLU A 113 -5.41 -7.73 -65.22
C GLU A 113 -4.40 -7.29 -66.31
N PRO A 114 -3.71 -8.25 -66.97
CA PRO A 114 -2.80 -7.96 -68.06
C PRO A 114 -3.55 -7.84 -69.39
N ASN A 115 -3.13 -6.87 -70.20
CA ASN A 115 -3.47 -6.73 -71.62
C ASN A 115 -3.26 -8.05 -72.39
N GLY A 116 -4.23 -8.42 -73.23
CA GLY A 116 -4.10 -9.48 -74.23
C GLY A 116 -5.16 -9.40 -75.33
N GLU A 117 -4.71 -8.92 -76.50
CA GLU A 117 -5.29 -8.99 -77.87
C GLU A 117 -6.39 -7.99 -78.29
#